data_AF-A0A522K785-F1
#
_entry.id   AF-A0A522K785-F1
#
_cell.length_a   1.000
_cell.length_b   1.000
_cell.length_c   1.000
_cell.angle_alpha   90.00
_cell.angle_beta   90.00
_cell.angle_gamma   90.00
#
_symmetry.space_group_name_H-M   'P 1'
#
loop_
_entity.id
_entity.type
_entity.pdbx_description
1 polymer ?
#
loop_
_entity_poly.entity_id
_entity_poly.type
_entity_poly.pdbx_seq_one_letter_code
_entity_poly.pdbx_strand_id
1 'polypeptide(L)'
;MHGKSSAADARRRERARCAAIFGCKAAGRNPVLAATLAFNTSMGRNEAISVLQNTTAAYSPSATRGQRNPSLGGGGQDSLTSSQSAQSRMDAAMKRVAKR
;
A
#
# COMPACT_ATOMS: atom_id res chain seq x y z
N MET A 1 22.84 21.66 5.02
CA MET A 1 23.34 22.04 3.68
C MET A 1 22.39 23.03 3.01
N HIS A 2 22.61 24.34 3.17
CA HIS A 2 21.73 25.41 2.65
C HIS A 2 22.45 26.33 1.65
N GLY A 3 23.33 25.78 0.82
CA GLY A 3 23.98 26.55 -0.24
C GLY A 3 22.95 27.19 -1.18
N LYS A 4 23.19 28.44 -1.56
CA LYS A 4 22.32 29.27 -2.43
C LYS A 4 22.76 29.20 -3.90
N SER A 5 23.62 28.25 -4.25
CA SER A 5 24.14 28.10 -5.61
C SER A 5 23.13 27.41 -6.52
N SER A 6 23.18 27.71 -7.82
CA SER A 6 22.35 27.06 -8.85
C SER A 6 22.43 25.52 -8.77
N ALA A 7 23.62 24.98 -8.51
CA ALA A 7 23.84 23.56 -8.30
C ALA A 7 23.14 23.01 -7.04
N ALA A 8 23.11 23.77 -5.95
CA ALA A 8 22.42 23.37 -4.72
C ALA A 8 20.90 23.34 -4.91
N ASP A 9 20.35 24.31 -5.67
CA ASP A 9 18.93 24.35 -6.02
C ASP A 9 18.53 23.21 -6.96
N ALA A 10 19.37 22.89 -7.95
CA ALA A 10 19.15 21.73 -8.82
C ALA A 10 19.09 20.43 -7.99
N ARG A 11 20.02 20.23 -7.06
CA ARG A 11 20.00 19.06 -6.15
C ARG A 11 18.77 19.04 -5.24
N ARG A 12 18.26 20.20 -4.82
CA ARG A 12 17.05 20.28 -3.99
C ARG A 12 15.81 19.91 -4.81
N ARG A 13 15.69 20.44 -6.03
CA ARG A 13 14.62 20.08 -6.97
C ARG A 13 14.63 18.58 -7.26
N GLU A 14 15.80 18.01 -7.49
CA GLU A 14 15.91 16.58 -7.76
C GLU A 14 15.51 15.73 -6.54
N ARG A 15 16.00 16.08 -5.34
CA ARG A 15 15.58 15.41 -4.11
C ARG A 15 14.08 15.50 -3.86
N ALA A 16 13.47 16.67 -4.11
CA ALA A 16 12.03 16.85 -4.00
C ALA A 16 11.26 16.00 -5.03
N ARG A 17 11.79 15.87 -6.25
CA ARG A 17 11.22 15.02 -7.30
C ARG A 17 11.25 13.54 -6.88
N CYS A 18 12.41 13.02 -6.47
CA CYS A 18 12.54 11.66 -6.00
C CYS A 18 11.62 11.37 -4.80
N ALA A 19 11.56 12.29 -3.83
CA ALA A 19 10.67 12.15 -2.68
C ALA A 19 9.19 12.09 -3.09
N ALA A 20 8.77 12.86 -4.09
CA ALA A 20 7.40 12.83 -4.60
C ALA A 20 7.08 11.50 -5.32
N ILE A 21 8.01 10.98 -6.12
CA ILE A 21 7.85 9.70 -6.82
C ILE A 21 7.72 8.56 -5.82
N PHE A 22 8.65 8.43 -4.88
CA PHE A 22 8.63 7.34 -3.89
C PHE A 22 7.58 7.52 -2.79
N GLY A 23 7.15 8.76 -2.53
CA GLY A 23 6.10 9.05 -1.55
C GLY A 23 4.69 8.75 -2.02
N CYS A 24 4.48 8.46 -3.32
CA CYS A 24 3.15 8.14 -3.83
C CYS A 24 2.75 6.68 -3.54
N LYS A 25 1.45 6.45 -3.31
CA LYS A 25 0.91 5.10 -3.00
C LYS A 25 1.19 4.07 -4.10
N ALA A 26 1.27 4.51 -5.36
CA ALA A 26 1.54 3.64 -6.50
C ALA A 26 2.99 3.10 -6.51
N ALA A 27 3.96 3.86 -5.99
CA ALA A 27 5.35 3.42 -5.91
C ALA A 27 5.54 2.16 -5.03
N GLY A 28 4.74 2.01 -3.98
CA GLY A 28 4.77 0.82 -3.13
C GLY A 28 4.27 -0.46 -3.81
N ARG A 29 3.54 -0.34 -4.93
CA ARG A 29 3.04 -1.48 -5.70
C ARG A 29 4.02 -1.90 -6.81
N ASN A 30 4.84 -0.97 -7.31
CA ASN A 30 5.94 -1.26 -8.22
C ASN A 30 7.18 -0.38 -7.92
N PRO A 31 8.08 -0.84 -7.03
CA PRO A 31 9.26 -0.08 -6.63
C PRO A 31 10.32 0.00 -7.74
N VAL A 32 10.40 -1.01 -8.61
CA VAL A 32 11.37 -1.05 -9.72
C VAL A 32 11.06 0.03 -10.75
N LEU A 33 9.80 0.14 -11.15
CA LEU A 33 9.36 1.19 -12.08
C LEU A 33 9.58 2.58 -11.48
N ALA A 34 9.28 2.76 -10.18
CA ALA A 34 9.53 4.02 -9.49
C ALA A 34 11.01 4.40 -9.51
N ALA A 35 11.92 3.44 -9.30
CA ALA A 35 13.37 3.67 -9.38
C ALA A 35 13.83 4.06 -10.79
N THR A 36 13.33 3.37 -11.81
CA THR A 36 13.66 3.70 -13.20
C THR A 36 13.21 5.12 -13.56
N LEU A 37 12.00 5.51 -13.17
CA LEU A 37 11.49 6.87 -13.40
C LEU A 37 12.31 7.92 -12.65
N ALA A 38 12.68 7.66 -11.39
CA ALA A 38 13.43 8.60 -10.57
C ALA A 38 14.86 8.84 -11.07
N PHE A 39 15.58 7.79 -11.50
CA PHE A 39 17.00 7.89 -11.78
C PHE A 39 17.37 7.98 -13.26
N ASN A 40 16.57 7.38 -14.14
CA ASN A 40 16.92 7.26 -15.56
C ASN A 40 16.16 8.24 -16.46
N THR A 41 15.27 9.07 -15.92
CA THR A 41 14.43 9.97 -16.73
C THR A 41 14.46 11.41 -16.23
N SER A 42 14.24 12.36 -17.15
CA SER A 42 14.03 13.78 -16.87
C SER A 42 12.54 14.15 -16.69
N MET A 43 11.66 13.16 -16.61
CA MET A 43 10.22 13.32 -16.50
C MET A 43 9.82 14.16 -15.29
N GLY A 44 8.79 15.01 -15.45
CA GLY A 44 8.24 15.82 -14.37
C GLY A 44 7.52 14.97 -13.30
N ARG A 45 7.47 15.45 -12.05
CA ARG A 45 6.90 14.67 -10.93
C ARG A 45 5.45 14.20 -11.20
N ASN A 46 4.63 15.07 -11.79
CA ASN A 46 3.20 14.79 -12.00
C ASN A 46 3.01 13.73 -13.08
N GLU A 47 3.79 13.83 -14.15
CA GLU A 47 3.78 12.85 -15.24
C GLU A 47 4.27 11.48 -14.75
N ALA A 48 5.36 11.43 -13.98
CA ALA A 48 5.86 10.20 -13.39
C ALA A 48 4.83 9.53 -12.45
N ILE A 49 4.10 10.33 -11.66
CA ILE A 49 3.03 9.82 -10.81
C ILE A 49 1.87 9.28 -11.65
N SER A 50 1.47 9.95 -12.72
CA SER A 50 0.42 9.47 -13.64
C SER A 50 0.81 8.15 -14.30
N VAL A 51 2.06 8.01 -14.75
CA VAL A 51 2.60 6.75 -15.29
C VAL A 51 2.52 5.64 -14.23
N LEU A 52 2.99 5.91 -13.01
CA LEU A 52 2.89 4.94 -11.91
C LEU A 52 1.45 4.53 -11.64
N GLN A 53 0.51 5.47 -11.57
CA GLN A 53 -0.90 5.16 -11.31
C GLN A 53 -1.52 4.31 -12.43
N ASN A 54 -1.28 4.69 -13.68
CA ASN A 54 -1.82 4.00 -14.85
C ASN A 54 -1.23 2.59 -15.01
N THR A 55 0.07 2.42 -14.81
CA THR A 55 0.71 1.10 -14.88
C THR A 55 0.30 0.19 -13.71
N THR A 56 0.12 0.76 -12.52
CA THR A 56 -0.22 -0.03 -11.34
C THR A 56 -1.66 -0.49 -11.31
N ALA A 57 -2.59 0.18 -12.00
CA ALA A 57 -3.96 -0.30 -12.20
C ALA A 57 -3.98 -1.70 -12.85
N ALA A 58 -2.97 -2.03 -13.66
CA ALA A 58 -2.81 -3.36 -14.26
C ALA A 58 -2.17 -4.40 -13.32
N TYR A 59 -1.56 -3.98 -12.20
CA TYR A 59 -0.91 -4.87 -11.25
C TYR A 59 -1.79 -5.09 -10.02
N SER A 60 -2.43 -6.26 -9.94
CA SER A 60 -3.17 -6.73 -8.77
C SER A 60 -2.22 -7.51 -7.83
N PRO A 61 -1.80 -6.96 -6.68
CA PRO A 61 -0.95 -7.67 -5.73
C PRO A 61 -1.74 -8.69 -4.86
N SER A 62 -2.91 -9.14 -5.32
CA SER A 62 -3.87 -9.90 -4.48
C SER A 62 -3.63 -11.40 -4.41
N ALA A 63 -2.64 -11.97 -5.11
CA ALA A 63 -2.40 -13.41 -5.01
C ALA A 63 -1.67 -13.80 -3.71
N THR A 64 -0.67 -13.04 -3.28
CA THR A 64 0.25 -13.47 -2.20
C THR A 64 -0.18 -13.00 -0.81
N ARG A 65 -1.07 -12.01 -0.69
CA ARG A 65 -1.53 -11.53 0.62
C ARG A 65 -2.56 -12.45 1.27
N GLY A 66 -3.47 -13.04 0.47
CA GLY A 66 -4.43 -14.06 0.94
C GLY A 66 -3.74 -15.36 1.36
N GLN A 67 -2.64 -15.72 0.70
CA GLN A 67 -1.88 -16.95 1.00
C GLN A 67 -1.06 -16.88 2.30
N ARG A 68 -0.69 -15.67 2.75
CA ARG A 68 0.08 -15.48 3.99
C ARG A 68 -0.78 -15.45 5.24
N ASN A 69 -2.10 -15.37 5.08
CA ASN A 69 -3.03 -15.44 6.19
C ASN A 69 -4.32 -16.15 5.78
N PRO A 70 -4.27 -17.47 5.54
CA PRO A 70 -5.47 -18.24 5.18
C PRO A 70 -6.54 -18.22 6.29
N SER A 71 -6.17 -17.87 7.53
CA SER A 71 -7.08 -17.68 8.66
C SER A 71 -7.82 -16.33 8.63
N LEU A 72 -7.24 -15.29 8.04
CA LEU A 72 -7.88 -13.98 7.86
C LEU A 72 -8.28 -13.77 6.39
N GLY A 73 -9.16 -14.66 5.93
CA GLY A 73 -10.17 -14.45 4.89
C GLY A 73 -9.80 -13.57 3.70
N GLY A 74 -9.20 -14.18 2.68
CA GLY A 74 -9.35 -13.71 1.30
C GLY A 74 -10.75 -14.06 0.79
N GLY A 75 -11.71 -13.15 1.01
CA GLY A 75 -12.98 -13.01 0.27
C GLY A 75 -13.81 -14.26 -0.05
N GLY A 76 -14.92 -14.44 0.69
CA GLY A 76 -16.00 -15.40 0.43
C GLY A 76 -15.85 -16.61 1.35
N GLN A 77 -16.60 -16.78 2.43
CA GLN A 77 -18.06 -16.86 2.53
C GLN A 77 -18.46 -16.40 3.94
N ASP A 78 -19.73 -16.04 4.15
CA ASP A 78 -20.35 -15.83 5.46
C ASP A 78 -20.01 -14.52 6.19
N SER A 79 -20.51 -13.40 5.67
CA SER A 79 -20.73 -12.20 6.48
C SER A 79 -21.90 -12.43 7.46
N LEU A 80 -21.72 -13.34 8.43
CA LEU A 80 -22.37 -13.15 9.72
C LEU A 80 -21.72 -11.90 10.30
N THR A 81 -22.54 -10.92 10.64
CA THR A 81 -22.06 -9.60 11.02
C THR A 81 -21.02 -9.72 12.13
N SER A 82 -20.04 -8.81 12.19
CA SER A 82 -19.05 -8.82 13.26
C SER A 82 -19.67 -8.82 14.66
N SER A 83 -20.91 -8.32 14.81
CA SER A 83 -21.67 -8.41 16.06
C SER A 83 -22.24 -9.80 16.32
N GLN A 84 -22.80 -10.47 15.32
CA GLN A 84 -23.35 -11.82 15.45
C GLN A 84 -22.28 -12.86 15.81
N SER A 85 -21.09 -12.77 15.20
CA SER A 85 -19.97 -13.65 15.55
C SER A 85 -19.46 -13.41 16.98
N ALA A 86 -19.45 -12.16 17.45
CA ALA A 86 -19.13 -11.84 18.84
C ALA A 86 -20.21 -12.37 19.81
N GLN A 87 -21.49 -12.26 19.44
CA GLN A 87 -22.62 -12.74 20.25
C GLN A 87 -22.61 -14.26 20.40
N SER A 88 -22.41 -15.02 19.31
CA SER A 88 -22.33 -16.48 19.37
C SER A 88 -21.16 -16.98 20.23
N ARG A 89 -20.06 -16.22 20.27
CA ARG A 89 -18.90 -16.54 21.13
C ARG A 89 -19.19 -16.31 22.61
N MET A 90 -19.94 -15.27 22.95
CA MET A 90 -20.37 -15.04 24.34
C MET A 90 -21.41 -16.08 24.81
N ASP A 91 -22.36 -16.44 23.94
CA ASP A 91 -23.39 -17.45 24.25
C ASP A 91 -22.78 -18.83 24.55
N ALA A 92 -21.86 -19.28 23.69
CA ALA A 92 -21.14 -20.55 23.88
C ALA A 92 -20.30 -20.58 25.18
N ALA A 93 -19.76 -19.43 25.60
CA ALA A 93 -19.01 -19.31 26.85
C ALA A 93 -19.94 -19.43 28.07
N MET A 94 -21.09 -18.74 28.06
CA MET A 94 -22.09 -18.81 29.14
C MET A 94 -22.66 -20.23 29.29
N LYS A 95 -22.84 -20.95 28.18
CA LYS A 95 -23.35 -22.33 28.17
C LYS A 95 -22.35 -23.34 28.75
N ARG A 96 -21.05 -23.10 28.61
CA ARG A 96 -20.00 -23.92 29.25
C ARG A 96 -19.94 -23.71 30.76
N VAL A 97 -20.19 -22.49 31.23
CA VAL A 97 -20.24 -22.17 32.66
C VAL A 97 -21.49 -22.73 33.32
N ALA A 98 -22.63 -22.71 32.63
CA ALA A 98 -23.90 -23.25 33.12
C ALA A 98 -23.98 -24.79 33.18
N LYS A 99 -22.99 -25.50 32.61
CA LYS A 99 -22.92 -26.98 32.60
C LYS A 99 -21.95 -27.54 33.65
N ARG A 100 -21.50 -26.72 34.60
CA ARG A 100 -20.75 -27.13 35.79
C ARG A 100 -21.70 -27.18 36.98
#